data_AF-A0A914NSL9-F1
#
_entry.id   AF-A0A914NSL9-F1
#
_cell.length_a   1.000
_cell.length_b   1.000
_cell.length_c   1.000
_cell.angle_alpha   90.00
_cell.angle_beta   90.00
_cell.angle_gamma   90.00
#
_symmetry.space_group_name_H-M   'P 1'
#
loop_
_entity.id
_entity.type
_entity.pdbx_description
1 polymer ?
#
loop_
_entity_poly.entity_id
_entity_poly.type
_entity_poly.pdbx_seq_one_letter_code
_entity_poly.pdbx_strand_id
1 'polypeptide(L)'
;MAKLDVDICNQPRYLINQCEVDIELLPNESNFLIVAPGATNHKYHLEILACKLYIKKIELMDSLAFDIAKKLELKPARYPMRKTSLKSLFISENRTEFNANLWMDQVPRRVVLGMVKNATNHKYHLEILACKLYIKKIELMDSLAFDIAKKLELKPARYPMRKTSLKSLFISENRTEFNANLWMDQVPRRVVLGMVKNADFVGSQKTHPFNFQHFNLRDISITAGGVTYPTAPYSLDFPNGKYVRIYHDMQEAIGYAGTLESNGISMKRFSNGGFCLLVFNLTNSQEDNGPEMFDLIKNGTTSIRMTFNEPVPNGGIVLVAMGEIDSLLMLDRNRTISTDISV
;
A
#
# COMPACT_ATOMS: atom_id res chain seq x y z
N MET A 1 -7.60 -2.67 -23.76
CA MET A 1 -7.07 -1.38 -24.26
C MET A 1 -6.32 -0.73 -23.12
N ALA A 2 -5.01 -0.55 -23.24
CA ALA A 2 -4.23 0.17 -22.23
C ALA A 2 -4.23 1.66 -22.59
N LYS A 3 -4.35 2.54 -21.58
CA LYS A 3 -4.20 3.97 -21.79
C LYS A 3 -2.72 4.28 -22.02
N LEU A 4 -2.42 5.09 -23.02
CA LEU A 4 -1.06 5.61 -23.22
C LEU A 4 -0.76 6.58 -22.06
N ASP A 5 0.23 6.24 -21.22
CA ASP A 5 0.63 7.06 -20.08
C ASP A 5 1.62 8.15 -20.53
N VAL A 6 1.09 9.15 -21.24
CA VAL A 6 1.84 10.31 -21.73
C VAL A 6 1.26 11.58 -21.12
N ASP A 7 2.13 12.55 -20.83
CA ASP A 7 1.80 13.80 -20.16
C ASP A 7 0.59 14.53 -20.77
N ILE A 8 0.43 14.48 -22.10
CA ILE A 8 -0.69 15.10 -22.84
C ILE A 8 -2.01 14.33 -22.76
N CYS A 9 -1.96 13.02 -22.54
CA CYS A 9 -3.14 12.15 -22.43
C CYS A 9 -3.69 12.10 -20.99
N ASN A 10 -2.96 12.64 -20.02
CA ASN A 10 -3.32 12.67 -18.61
C ASN A 10 -3.88 14.00 -18.13
N GLN A 11 -4.06 14.97 -19.02
CA GLN A 11 -4.71 16.23 -18.67
C GLN A 11 -6.25 16.09 -18.63
N PRO A 12 -6.94 16.84 -17.76
CA PRO A 12 -8.40 16.81 -17.67
C PRO A 12 -9.12 17.64 -18.75
N ARG A 13 -8.38 18.26 -19.69
CA ARG A 13 -8.91 19.17 -20.72
C ARG A 13 -8.81 18.56 -22.11
N TYR A 14 -9.82 18.78 -22.93
CA TYR A 14 -9.77 18.43 -24.35
C TYR A 14 -8.88 19.43 -25.12
N LEU A 15 -8.19 18.92 -26.14
CA LEU A 15 -7.47 19.76 -27.10
C LEU A 15 -8.49 20.53 -27.95
N ILE A 16 -8.15 21.76 -28.31
CA ILE A 16 -8.97 22.54 -29.26
C ILE A 16 -8.98 21.86 -30.63
N ASN A 17 -10.02 22.16 -31.42
CA ASN A 17 -10.15 21.60 -32.75
C ASN A 17 -9.00 22.07 -33.66
N GLN A 18 -8.65 21.25 -34.66
CA GLN A 18 -7.57 21.52 -35.62
C GLN A 18 -6.16 21.63 -35.01
N CYS A 19 -5.91 21.01 -33.85
CA CYS A 19 -4.54 20.75 -33.39
C CYS A 19 -3.99 19.47 -34.04
N GLU A 20 -2.87 19.60 -34.74
CA GLU A 20 -2.06 18.46 -35.17
C GLU A 20 -1.26 17.92 -33.99
N VAL A 21 -1.25 16.59 -33.80
CA VAL A 21 -0.55 15.93 -32.70
C VAL A 21 0.22 14.75 -33.26
N ASP A 22 1.55 14.88 -33.26
CA ASP A 22 2.47 13.81 -33.62
C ASP A 22 2.88 13.03 -32.37
N ILE A 23 2.71 11.70 -32.41
CA ILE A 23 3.14 10.79 -31.35
C ILE A 23 4.15 9.81 -31.94
N GLU A 24 5.41 9.96 -31.53
CA GLU A 24 6.48 9.03 -31.86
C GLU A 24 6.65 8.03 -30.72
N LEU A 25 6.60 6.73 -31.04
CA LEU A 25 6.81 5.64 -30.09
C LEU A 25 8.13 4.95 -30.43
N LEU A 26 9.15 5.18 -29.60
CA LEU A 26 10.46 4.53 -29.73
C LEU A 26 10.49 3.29 -28.82
N PRO A 27 10.48 2.06 -29.38
CA PRO A 27 10.61 0.86 -28.57
C PRO A 27 12.02 0.78 -27.97
N ASN A 28 12.10 0.38 -26.71
CA ASN A 28 13.39 0.00 -26.10
C ASN A 28 13.84 -1.36 -26.66
N GLU A 29 15.15 -1.62 -26.61
CA GLU A 29 15.70 -2.93 -26.95
C GLU A 29 15.04 -4.04 -26.12
N SER A 30 14.82 -5.20 -26.74
CA SER A 30 14.10 -6.34 -26.14
C SER A 30 14.69 -6.83 -24.81
N ASN A 31 15.96 -6.54 -24.54
CA ASN A 31 16.64 -6.86 -23.28
C ASN A 31 16.16 -6.02 -22.08
N PHE A 32 15.44 -4.92 -22.30
CA PHE A 32 15.04 -3.95 -21.27
C PHE A 32 13.55 -4.07 -20.86
N LEU A 33 12.88 -5.16 -21.21
CA LEU A 33 11.48 -5.40 -20.81
C LEU A 33 11.41 -5.65 -19.29
N ILE A 34 10.85 -4.68 -18.54
CA ILE A 34 10.88 -4.60 -17.06
C ILE A 34 10.04 -5.69 -16.37
N VAL A 35 9.07 -6.31 -17.07
CA VAL A 35 8.20 -7.34 -16.50
C VAL A 35 7.98 -8.47 -17.50
N ALA A 36 8.57 -9.64 -17.22
CA ALA A 36 8.20 -10.91 -17.84
C ALA A 36 7.45 -11.76 -16.80
N PRO A 37 6.15 -12.05 -16.98
CA PRO A 37 5.43 -12.95 -16.08
C PRO A 37 5.94 -14.38 -16.31
N GLY A 38 6.92 -14.79 -15.51
CA GLY A 38 7.37 -16.16 -15.36
C GLY A 38 8.11 -16.77 -16.56
N ALA A 39 9.43 -16.53 -16.67
CA ALA A 39 10.34 -17.60 -17.12
C ALA A 39 11.80 -17.33 -16.74
N THR A 40 12.48 -18.42 -16.39
CA THR A 40 13.92 -18.61 -16.42
C THR A 40 14.46 -18.51 -17.86
N ASN A 41 15.47 -17.67 -18.10
CA ASN A 41 16.36 -17.71 -19.27
C ASN A 41 15.77 -17.71 -20.70
N HIS A 42 14.65 -17.03 -20.98
CA HIS A 42 14.19 -16.84 -22.36
C HIS A 42 14.46 -15.40 -22.82
N LYS A 43 15.09 -15.23 -23.99
CA LYS A 43 15.17 -13.94 -24.70
C LYS A 43 13.80 -13.68 -25.31
N TYR A 44 13.08 -12.69 -24.79
CA TYR A 44 11.79 -12.29 -25.34
C TYR A 44 12.00 -11.35 -26.53
N HIS A 45 11.28 -11.59 -27.63
CA HIS A 45 11.20 -10.66 -28.76
C HIS A 45 9.81 -10.00 -28.72
N LEU A 46 9.77 -8.69 -28.52
CA LEU A 46 8.53 -7.93 -28.60
C LEU A 46 8.32 -7.50 -30.05
N GLU A 47 7.30 -8.07 -30.69
CA GLU A 47 6.86 -7.64 -32.01
C GLU A 47 5.49 -6.97 -31.90
N ILE A 48 5.40 -5.70 -32.31
CA ILE A 48 4.14 -4.95 -32.33
C ILE A 48 3.48 -5.19 -33.69
N LEU A 49 2.55 -6.14 -33.75
CA LEU A 49 1.84 -6.49 -35.00
C LEU A 49 0.89 -5.38 -35.48
N ALA A 50 0.24 -4.67 -34.55
CA ALA A 50 -0.64 -3.55 -34.87
C ALA A 50 -0.85 -2.64 -33.65
N CYS A 51 -0.71 -1.34 -33.85
CA CYS A 51 -1.07 -0.32 -32.88
C CYS A 51 -2.27 0.48 -33.42
N LYS A 52 -3.34 0.59 -32.62
CA LYS A 52 -4.53 1.40 -32.96
C LYS A 52 -4.75 2.45 -31.89
N LEU A 53 -4.74 3.73 -32.28
CA LEU A 53 -5.04 4.86 -31.40
C LEU A 53 -6.51 5.24 -31.54
N TYR A 54 -7.23 5.25 -30.42
CA TYR A 54 -8.62 5.69 -30.36
C TYR A 54 -8.68 7.05 -29.67
N ILE A 55 -9.17 8.07 -30.38
CA ILE A 55 -9.31 9.44 -29.86
C ILE A 55 -10.79 9.75 -29.73
N LYS A 56 -11.21 10.22 -28.54
CA LYS A 56 -12.59 10.68 -28.32
C LYS A 56 -12.72 12.11 -28.84
N LYS A 57 -13.48 12.29 -29.92
CA LYS A 57 -13.87 13.61 -30.45
C LYS A 57 -15.20 14.04 -29.81
N ILE A 58 -15.30 15.32 -29.45
CA ILE A 58 -16.55 15.95 -29.02
C ILE A 58 -16.94 16.96 -30.09
N GLU A 59 -18.17 16.85 -30.58
CA GLU A 59 -18.77 17.86 -31.44
C GLU A 59 -19.35 18.98 -30.57
N LEU A 60 -19.00 20.22 -30.89
CA LEU A 60 -19.45 21.41 -30.17
C LEU A 60 -20.53 22.11 -31.00
N MET A 61 -21.46 22.79 -30.32
CA MET A 61 -22.42 23.67 -31.00
C MET A 61 -21.70 24.88 -31.61
N ASP A 62 -22.18 25.36 -32.77
CA ASP A 62 -21.53 26.43 -33.54
C ASP A 62 -21.33 27.73 -32.74
N SER A 63 -22.27 28.07 -31.85
CA SER A 63 -22.17 29.24 -30.97
C SER A 63 -20.98 29.16 -30.01
N LEU A 64 -20.77 28.00 -29.38
CA LEU A 64 -19.66 27.74 -28.48
C LEU A 64 -18.33 27.68 -29.22
N ALA A 65 -18.31 27.11 -30.43
CA ALA A 65 -17.12 27.09 -31.27
C ALA A 65 -16.68 28.51 -31.65
N PHE A 66 -17.62 29.39 -32.00
CA PHE A 66 -17.36 30.79 -32.32
C PHE A 66 -16.83 31.57 -31.10
N ASP A 67 -17.42 31.39 -29.93
CA ASP A 67 -16.97 32.02 -28.69
C ASP A 67 -15.54 31.60 -28.29
N ILE A 68 -15.20 30.33 -28.51
CA ILE A 68 -13.84 29.82 -28.26
C ILE A 68 -12.87 30.42 -29.27
N ALA A 69 -13.22 30.50 -30.56
CA ALA A 69 -12.38 31.12 -31.59
C ALA A 69 -12.08 32.59 -31.27
N LYS A 70 -13.09 33.38 -30.89
CA LYS A 70 -12.93 34.78 -30.50
C LYS A 70 -12.06 34.96 -29.24
N LYS A 71 -12.15 34.01 -28.29
CA LYS A 71 -11.28 34.01 -27.10
C LYS A 71 -9.83 33.66 -27.43
N LEU A 72 -9.60 32.78 -28.42
CA LEU A 72 -8.27 32.41 -28.89
C LEU A 72 -7.53 33.56 -29.59
N GLU A 73 -8.25 34.44 -30.29
CA GLU A 73 -7.68 35.67 -30.88
C GLU A 73 -7.11 36.62 -29.82
N LEU A 74 -7.75 36.70 -28.66
CA LEU A 74 -7.34 37.60 -27.57
C LEU A 74 -6.30 36.96 -26.64
N LYS A 75 -6.38 35.65 -26.40
CA LYS A 75 -5.50 34.93 -25.48
C LYS A 75 -5.19 33.53 -26.00
N PRO A 76 -3.91 33.12 -26.09
CA PRO A 76 -3.57 31.77 -26.50
C PRO A 76 -4.08 30.74 -25.49
N ALA A 77 -4.49 29.56 -25.97
CA ALA A 77 -4.84 28.44 -25.12
C ALA A 77 -3.61 28.00 -24.31
N ARG A 78 -3.77 27.93 -22.98
CA ARG A 78 -2.73 27.45 -22.06
C ARG A 78 -3.19 26.17 -21.39
N TYR A 79 -2.42 25.12 -21.60
CA TYR A 79 -2.65 23.80 -20.99
C TYR A 79 -1.61 23.59 -19.89
N PRO A 80 -1.98 23.69 -18.60
CA PRO A 80 -1.07 23.39 -17.52
C PRO A 80 -0.82 21.87 -17.50
N MET A 81 0.37 21.47 -17.96
CA MET A 81 0.75 20.06 -18.06
C MET A 81 1.90 19.75 -17.10
N ARG A 82 1.89 18.54 -16.54
CA ARG A 82 3.02 18.01 -15.77
C ARG A 82 3.90 17.26 -16.76
N LYS A 83 5.14 17.70 -16.93
CA LYS A 83 6.11 17.03 -17.80
C LYS A 83 6.91 16.00 -17.01
N THR A 84 7.01 14.79 -17.55
CA THR A 84 7.93 13.76 -17.07
C THR A 84 9.20 13.82 -17.92
N SER A 85 10.36 13.97 -17.29
CA SER A 85 11.65 14.03 -17.99
C SER A 85 12.58 12.95 -17.46
N LEU A 86 13.05 12.07 -18.34
CA LEU A 86 14.09 11.09 -18.03
C LEU A 86 15.46 11.70 -18.33
N LYS A 87 16.42 11.52 -17.43
CA LYS A 87 17.84 11.82 -17.69
C LYS A 87 18.69 10.65 -17.22
N SER A 88 19.30 9.94 -18.15
CA SER A 88 20.24 8.86 -17.85
C SER A 88 21.63 9.46 -17.62
N LEU A 89 22.26 9.09 -16.51
CA LEU A 89 23.62 9.48 -16.18
C LEU A 89 24.45 8.22 -15.93
N PHE A 90 25.62 8.16 -16.55
CA PHE A 90 26.56 7.07 -16.35
C PHE A 90 27.43 7.37 -15.12
N ILE A 91 27.53 6.41 -14.21
CA ILE A 91 28.41 6.46 -13.04
C ILE A 91 29.56 5.49 -13.31
N SER A 92 30.78 6.01 -13.34
CA SER A 92 31.99 5.20 -13.52
C SER A 92 32.30 4.34 -12.29
N GLU A 93 32.97 3.21 -12.49
CA GLU A 93 33.38 2.29 -11.43
C GLU A 93 34.26 2.98 -10.36
N ASN A 94 34.23 2.46 -9.12
CA ASN A 94 35.02 2.91 -7.96
C ASN A 94 34.81 4.36 -7.48
N ARG A 95 33.64 4.96 -7.72
CA ARG A 95 33.29 6.28 -7.12
C ARG A 95 32.35 6.14 -5.94
N THR A 96 32.72 6.77 -4.83
CA THR A 96 31.89 6.89 -3.61
C THR A 96 30.98 8.12 -3.66
N GLU A 97 31.27 9.07 -4.54
CA GLU A 97 30.51 10.31 -4.69
C GLU A 97 30.22 10.60 -6.17
N PHE A 98 28.98 11.01 -6.45
CA PHE A 98 28.54 11.43 -7.78
C PHE A 98 27.72 12.72 -7.66
N ASN A 99 28.21 13.80 -8.28
CA ASN A 99 27.53 15.08 -8.33
C ASN A 99 27.27 15.44 -9.78
N ALA A 100 26.00 15.69 -10.12
CA ALA A 100 25.58 16.09 -11.46
C ALA A 100 24.36 16.99 -11.40
N ASN A 101 24.36 18.03 -12.24
CA ASN A 101 23.20 18.89 -12.44
C ASN A 101 22.14 18.14 -13.26
N LEU A 102 21.07 17.72 -12.58
CA LEU A 102 19.99 16.95 -13.20
C LEU A 102 19.15 17.84 -14.15
N TRP A 103 18.79 19.07 -13.73
CA TRP A 103 18.08 20.04 -14.56
C TRP A 103 18.60 21.46 -14.30
N MET A 104 18.83 22.25 -15.35
CA MET A 104 19.33 23.63 -15.24
C MET A 104 18.20 24.67 -15.21
N ASP A 105 17.08 24.41 -15.92
CA ASP A 105 16.06 25.45 -16.20
C ASP A 105 14.76 25.31 -15.40
N GLN A 106 14.43 24.11 -14.91
CA GLN A 106 13.16 23.83 -14.24
C GLN A 106 13.37 22.90 -13.05
N VAL A 107 12.91 23.33 -11.87
CA VAL A 107 12.99 22.52 -10.65
C VAL A 107 11.85 21.49 -10.66
N PRO A 108 12.14 20.18 -10.69
CA PRO A 108 11.10 19.15 -10.71
C PRO A 108 10.36 19.10 -9.36
N ARG A 109 9.05 18.83 -9.41
CA ARG A 109 8.23 18.64 -8.19
C ARG A 109 8.47 17.30 -7.49
N ARG A 110 8.85 16.27 -8.26
CA ARG A 110 9.16 14.92 -7.79
C ARG A 110 10.29 14.38 -8.64
N VAL A 111 11.28 13.77 -8.00
CA VAL A 111 12.41 13.09 -8.66
C VAL A 111 12.36 11.64 -8.26
N VAL A 112 12.35 10.74 -9.25
CA VAL A 112 12.48 9.30 -9.04
C VAL A 112 13.86 8.91 -9.58
N LEU A 113 14.69 8.31 -8.73
CA LEU A 113 16.04 7.87 -9.09
C LEU A 113 16.04 6.34 -9.17
N GLY A 114 16.43 5.80 -10.33
CA GLY A 114 16.68 4.39 -10.52
C GLY A 114 18.16 4.18 -10.84
N MET A 115 18.85 3.38 -10.04
CA MET A 115 20.22 2.95 -10.33
C MET A 115 20.15 1.53 -10.88
N VAL A 116 20.70 1.32 -12.08
CA VAL A 116 20.77 0.01 -12.72
C VAL A 116 22.24 -0.35 -12.89
N LYS A 117 22.66 -1.45 -12.27
CA LYS A 117 24.02 -1.98 -12.42
C LYS A 117 24.13 -2.69 -13.77
N ASN A 118 25.11 -2.31 -14.58
CA ASN A 118 25.42 -3.03 -15.81
C ASN A 118 26.33 -4.23 -15.46
N ALA A 119 25.77 -5.36 -15.04
CA ALA A 119 26.56 -6.57 -14.72
C ALA A 119 25.81 -7.88 -15.03
N THR A 120 26.52 -8.81 -15.65
CA THR A 120 26.05 -10.05 -16.28
C THR A 120 25.94 -11.28 -15.36
N ASN A 121 26.10 -11.14 -14.03
CA ASN A 121 26.02 -12.30 -13.12
C ASN A 121 25.33 -11.94 -11.78
N HIS A 122 24.19 -12.60 -11.53
CA HIS A 122 23.30 -12.28 -10.42
C HIS A 122 23.71 -12.96 -9.10
N LYS A 123 24.32 -12.19 -8.20
CA LYS A 123 24.14 -12.34 -6.75
C LYS A 123 23.41 -11.09 -6.28
N TYR A 124 22.15 -11.23 -5.88
CA TYR A 124 21.38 -10.10 -5.36
C TYR A 124 21.81 -9.84 -3.92
N HIS A 125 22.43 -8.68 -3.69
CA HIS A 125 22.73 -8.15 -2.37
C HIS A 125 21.98 -6.81 -2.25
N LEU A 126 21.03 -6.73 -1.32
CA LEU A 126 20.33 -5.48 -1.00
C LEU A 126 21.23 -4.66 -0.10
N GLU A 127 21.85 -3.63 -0.66
CA GLU A 127 22.62 -2.65 0.10
C GLU A 127 21.81 -1.34 0.20
N ILE A 128 21.38 -0.99 1.42
CA ILE A 128 20.70 0.28 1.68
C ILE A 128 21.79 1.34 1.88
N LEU A 129 22.18 2.01 0.79
CA LEU A 129 23.26 3.01 0.79
C LEU A 129 22.93 4.27 1.60
N ALA A 130 21.67 4.70 1.60
CA ALA A 130 21.22 5.83 2.40
C ALA A 130 19.70 5.78 2.61
N CYS A 131 19.27 6.08 3.84
CA CYS A 131 17.86 6.31 4.17
C CYS A 131 17.76 7.74 4.73
N LYS A 132 17.06 8.64 4.01
CA LYS A 132 16.90 10.04 4.41
C LYS A 132 15.41 10.34 4.60
N LEU A 133 15.07 10.86 5.78
CA LEU A 133 13.72 11.33 6.10
C LEU A 133 13.67 12.86 5.95
N TYR A 134 12.89 13.35 4.99
CA TYR A 134 12.67 14.77 4.79
C TYR A 134 11.32 15.18 5.39
N ILE A 135 11.36 16.02 6.43
CA ILE A 135 10.17 16.52 7.12
C ILE A 135 10.00 17.99 6.78
N LYS A 136 8.77 18.39 6.43
CA LYS A 136 8.43 19.81 6.24
C LYS A 136 8.16 20.44 7.60
N LYS A 137 8.90 21.48 7.93
CA LYS A 137 8.63 22.35 9.08
C LYS A 137 7.78 23.53 8.61
N ILE A 138 6.74 23.85 9.37
CA ILE A 138 5.97 25.08 9.19
C ILE A 138 6.55 26.11 10.14
N GLU A 139 6.94 27.27 9.63
CA GLU A 139 7.27 28.43 10.45
C GLU A 139 5.99 29.20 10.74
N LEU A 140 5.71 29.40 12.02
CA LEU A 140 4.53 30.11 12.50
C LEU A 140 4.93 31.55 12.82
N MET A 141 3.99 32.49 12.67
CA MET A 141 4.19 33.86 13.16
C MET A 141 4.34 33.85 14.69
N ASP A 142 5.18 34.75 15.22
CA ASP A 142 5.52 34.79 16.65
C ASP A 142 4.30 34.90 17.57
N SER A 143 3.28 35.65 17.17
CA SER A 143 2.01 35.77 17.92
C SER A 143 1.31 34.42 18.09
N LEU A 144 1.21 33.64 17.00
CA LEU A 144 0.54 32.34 17.00
C LEU A 144 1.38 31.28 17.73
N ALA A 145 2.71 31.35 17.62
CA ALA A 145 3.61 30.51 18.38
C ALA A 145 3.48 30.76 19.90
N PHE A 146 3.36 32.02 20.31
CA PHE A 146 3.13 32.40 21.71
C PHE A 146 1.77 31.91 22.22
N ASP A 147 0.71 32.06 21.43
CA ASP A 147 -0.62 31.55 21.79
C ASP A 147 -0.64 30.03 21.96
N ILE A 148 0.05 29.28 21.09
CA ILE A 148 0.19 27.83 21.24
C ILE A 148 0.98 27.48 22.50
N ALA A 149 2.07 28.20 22.78
CA ALA A 149 2.87 27.98 23.99
C ALA A 149 2.03 28.21 25.26
N LYS A 150 1.24 29.27 25.32
CA LYS A 150 0.33 29.56 26.44
C LYS A 150 -0.78 28.51 26.57
N LYS A 151 -1.30 27.98 25.45
CA LYS A 151 -2.26 26.86 25.48
C LYS A 151 -1.63 25.58 26.02
N LEU A 152 -0.38 25.28 25.63
CA LEU A 152 0.39 24.13 26.11
C LEU A 152 0.69 24.21 27.62
N GLU A 153 0.76 25.41 28.21
CA GLU A 153 0.88 25.59 29.67
C GLU A 153 -0.40 25.19 30.42
N LEU A 154 -1.57 25.42 29.82
CA LEU A 154 -2.87 25.12 30.45
C LEU A 154 -3.29 23.67 30.25
N LYS A 155 -3.07 23.12 29.05
CA LYS A 155 -3.44 21.75 28.68
C LYS A 155 -2.40 21.17 27.72
N PRO A 156 -1.96 19.91 27.93
CA PRO A 156 -1.08 19.25 26.97
C PRO A 156 -1.80 19.11 25.63
N ALA A 157 -1.06 19.25 24.53
CA ALA A 157 -1.59 18.97 23.21
C ALA A 157 -1.80 17.46 23.07
N ARG A 158 -2.97 17.05 22.62
CA ARG A 158 -3.36 15.65 22.46
C ARG A 158 -3.54 15.35 20.99
N TYR A 159 -2.76 14.42 20.47
CA TYR A 159 -2.80 13.98 19.08
C TYR A 159 -3.29 12.53 19.05
N PRO A 160 -4.55 12.28 18.61
CA PRO A 160 -5.00 10.93 18.38
C PRO A 160 -4.21 10.34 17.21
N MET A 161 -3.67 9.14 17.39
CA MET A 161 -2.90 8.44 16.39
C MET A 161 -3.28 6.97 16.34
N ARG A 162 -3.19 6.39 15.14
CA ARG A 162 -3.33 4.95 14.95
C ARG A 162 -1.93 4.34 14.97
N LYS A 163 -1.67 3.49 15.97
CA LYS A 163 -0.43 2.73 16.09
C LYS A 163 -0.64 1.32 15.56
N THR A 164 0.29 0.87 14.73
CA THR A 164 0.34 -0.54 14.30
C THR A 164 1.23 -1.32 15.27
N SER A 165 0.70 -2.40 15.83
CA SER A 165 1.43 -3.34 16.69
C SER A 165 1.55 -4.68 15.98
N LEU A 166 2.77 -5.19 15.83
CA LEU A 166 3.05 -6.47 15.17
C LEU A 166 3.48 -7.50 16.22
N LYS A 167 2.89 -8.69 16.16
CA LYS A 167 3.25 -9.84 16.98
C LYS A 167 3.34 -11.09 16.13
N SER A 168 4.45 -11.80 16.21
CA SER A 168 4.64 -13.09 15.55
C SER A 168 4.56 -14.23 16.57
N LEU A 169 3.81 -15.28 16.25
CA LEU A 169 3.67 -16.47 17.08
C LEU A 169 4.02 -17.72 16.27
N PHE A 170 4.85 -18.59 16.83
CA PHE A 170 5.20 -19.86 16.20
C PHE A 170 4.18 -20.95 16.58
N ILE A 171 3.72 -21.70 15.59
CA ILE A 171 2.82 -22.84 15.73
C ILE A 171 3.62 -24.08 15.31
N SER A 172 3.79 -25.01 16.25
CA SER A 172 4.53 -26.24 16.01
C SER A 172 3.83 -27.15 15.02
N GLU A 173 4.60 -27.98 14.33
CA GLU A 173 4.11 -29.03 13.44
C GLU A 173 3.18 -30.03 14.16
N ASN A 174 2.38 -30.75 13.37
CA ASN A 174 1.43 -31.77 13.82
C ASN A 174 0.34 -31.29 14.81
N ARG A 175 0.18 -29.98 15.00
CA ARG A 175 -0.97 -29.42 15.74
C ARG A 175 -2.18 -29.25 14.83
N THR A 176 -3.36 -29.48 15.40
CA THR A 176 -4.66 -29.24 14.76
C THR A 176 -5.42 -28.08 15.41
N GLU A 177 -4.98 -27.63 16.59
CA GLU A 177 -5.56 -26.52 17.33
C GLU A 177 -4.47 -25.59 17.85
N PHE A 178 -4.77 -24.29 17.86
CA PHE A 178 -3.89 -23.26 18.37
C PHE A 178 -4.69 -22.20 19.12
N ASN A 179 -4.25 -21.87 20.33
CA ASN A 179 -4.84 -20.82 21.16
C ASN A 179 -3.73 -19.97 21.75
N ALA A 180 -3.84 -18.65 21.67
CA ALA A 180 -2.85 -17.74 22.23
C ALA A 180 -3.43 -16.36 22.54
N ASN A 181 -2.79 -15.63 23.47
CA ASN A 181 -3.09 -14.23 23.73
C ASN A 181 -2.26 -13.34 22.79
N LEU A 182 -2.92 -12.52 21.99
CA LEU A 182 -2.28 -11.58 21.08
C LEU A 182 -1.90 -10.28 21.82
N TRP A 183 -2.88 -9.63 22.45
CA TRP A 183 -2.70 -8.42 23.24
C TRP A 183 -3.37 -8.57 24.61
N MET A 184 -2.79 -8.00 25.66
CA MET A 184 -3.29 -8.16 27.04
C MET A 184 -3.84 -6.87 27.64
N ASP A 185 -3.32 -5.71 27.25
CA ASP A 185 -3.64 -4.44 27.89
C ASP A 185 -4.70 -3.64 27.12
N GLN A 186 -4.68 -3.73 25.79
CA GLN A 186 -5.54 -2.95 24.91
C GLN A 186 -6.11 -3.81 23.79
N VAL A 187 -7.41 -3.61 23.54
CA VAL A 187 -8.12 -4.25 22.42
C VAL A 187 -7.86 -3.45 21.14
N PRO A 188 -7.27 -4.05 20.10
CA PRO A 188 -7.13 -3.39 18.80
C PRO A 188 -8.50 -3.11 18.18
N ARG A 189 -8.60 -2.06 17.36
CA ARG A 189 -9.78 -1.81 16.52
C ARG A 189 -9.91 -2.85 15.42
N ARG A 190 -8.78 -3.22 14.84
CA ARG A 190 -8.71 -4.13 13.70
C ARG A 190 -7.52 -5.05 13.88
N VAL A 191 -7.74 -6.33 13.62
CA VAL A 191 -6.71 -7.36 13.65
C VAL A 191 -6.57 -7.95 12.27
N VAL A 192 -5.38 -7.86 11.70
CA VAL A 192 -4.99 -8.51 10.45
C VAL A 192 -4.06 -9.66 10.78
N LEU A 193 -4.38 -10.84 10.29
CA LEU A 193 -3.63 -12.07 10.53
C LEU A 193 -3.15 -12.64 9.21
N GLY A 194 -1.90 -13.05 9.17
CA GLY A 194 -1.32 -13.79 8.05
C GLY A 194 -0.53 -14.96 8.58
N MET A 195 -0.68 -16.14 7.97
CA MET A 195 0.13 -17.30 8.30
C MET A 195 1.14 -17.55 7.19
N VAL A 196 2.39 -17.81 7.57
CA VAL A 196 3.49 -18.11 6.64
C VAL A 196 4.25 -19.34 7.12
N LYS A 197 4.96 -20.01 6.22
CA LYS A 197 5.86 -21.11 6.64
C LYS A 197 6.99 -20.53 7.48
N ASN A 198 7.45 -21.26 8.49
CA ASN A 198 8.56 -20.82 9.31
C ASN A 198 9.83 -20.52 8.47
N ALA A 199 10.12 -21.37 7.47
CA ALA A 199 11.23 -21.15 6.54
C ALA A 199 11.10 -19.85 5.72
N ASP A 200 9.88 -19.45 5.37
CA ASP A 200 9.61 -18.22 4.61
C ASP A 200 9.74 -16.98 5.51
N PHE A 201 9.37 -17.10 6.79
CA PHE A 201 9.50 -16.05 7.79
C PHE A 201 10.96 -15.75 8.16
N VAL A 202 11.77 -16.79 8.39
CA VAL A 202 13.21 -16.65 8.70
C VAL A 202 13.99 -16.18 7.47
N GLY A 203 13.47 -16.46 6.27
CA GLY A 203 14.07 -16.09 5.00
C GLY A 203 14.85 -17.23 4.37
N SER A 204 14.47 -17.60 3.15
CA SER A 204 15.15 -18.62 2.34
C SER A 204 15.40 -18.08 0.95
N GLN A 205 16.48 -18.50 0.30
CA GLN A 205 16.84 -18.02 -1.05
C GLN A 205 15.81 -18.42 -2.13
N LYS A 206 14.98 -19.44 -1.86
CA LYS A 206 14.01 -19.98 -2.83
C LYS A 206 12.57 -19.53 -2.58
N THR A 207 12.29 -18.91 -1.44
CA THR A 207 10.93 -18.56 -1.03
C THR A 207 10.87 -17.12 -0.51
N HIS A 208 9.68 -16.53 -0.47
CA HIS A 208 9.49 -15.14 -0.09
C HIS A 208 8.63 -15.02 1.18
N PRO A 209 8.91 -14.05 2.07
CA PRO A 209 8.20 -13.88 3.34
C PRO A 209 6.74 -13.43 3.17
N PHE A 210 6.37 -12.91 2.00
CA PHE A 210 5.02 -12.41 1.71
C PHE A 210 4.07 -13.49 1.15
N ASN A 211 4.34 -14.78 1.40
CA ASN A 211 3.52 -15.88 0.93
C ASN A 211 2.50 -16.32 2.00
N PHE A 212 1.42 -15.57 2.14
CA PHE A 212 0.40 -15.84 3.15
C PHE A 212 -0.52 -16.99 2.70
N GLN A 213 -0.44 -18.12 3.40
CA GLN A 213 -1.17 -19.36 3.08
C GLN A 213 -2.22 -19.67 4.15
N HIS A 214 -3.27 -20.38 3.75
CA HIS A 214 -4.36 -20.76 4.66
C HIS A 214 -4.06 -22.00 5.51
N PHE A 215 -3.11 -22.85 5.12
CA PHE A 215 -2.75 -24.10 5.82
C PHE A 215 -3.95 -24.99 6.21
N ASN A 216 -4.97 -25.05 5.35
CA ASN A 216 -6.22 -25.78 5.60
C ASN A 216 -6.90 -25.41 6.92
N LEU A 217 -6.89 -24.12 7.27
CA LEU A 217 -7.68 -23.56 8.37
C LEU A 217 -9.15 -23.95 8.25
N ARG A 218 -9.72 -24.44 9.36
CA ARG A 218 -11.11 -24.90 9.49
C ARG A 218 -11.99 -23.86 10.17
N ASP A 219 -11.51 -23.30 11.27
CA ASP A 219 -12.22 -22.31 12.05
C ASP A 219 -11.22 -21.34 12.68
N ILE A 220 -11.63 -20.09 12.79
CA ILE A 220 -10.85 -19.02 13.41
C ILE A 220 -11.79 -18.06 14.13
N SER A 221 -11.45 -17.75 15.37
CA SER A 221 -12.16 -16.77 16.17
C SER A 221 -11.21 -15.94 17.02
N ILE A 222 -11.60 -14.69 17.21
CA ILE A 222 -10.91 -13.74 18.07
C ILE A 222 -11.83 -13.39 19.22
N THR A 223 -11.37 -13.60 20.45
CA THR A 223 -12.09 -13.16 21.65
C THR A 223 -11.43 -11.89 22.17
N ALA A 224 -12.15 -10.77 22.09
CA ALA A 224 -11.69 -9.46 22.52
C ALA A 224 -12.62 -8.92 23.60
N GLY A 225 -12.09 -8.67 24.80
CA GLY A 225 -12.89 -8.12 25.92
C GLY A 225 -14.10 -8.99 26.32
N GLY A 226 -13.99 -10.31 26.14
CA GLY A 226 -15.07 -11.27 26.45
C GLY A 226 -16.09 -11.50 25.33
N VAL A 227 -16.00 -10.77 24.21
CA VAL A 227 -16.84 -10.96 23.02
C VAL A 227 -16.06 -11.70 21.95
N THR A 228 -16.66 -12.71 21.32
CA THR A 228 -16.03 -13.51 20.25
C THR A 228 -16.48 -13.04 18.86
N TYR A 229 -15.51 -12.90 17.97
CA TYR A 229 -15.67 -12.46 16.58
C TYR A 229 -15.14 -13.54 15.61
N PRO A 230 -15.89 -13.91 14.57
CA PRO A 230 -17.32 -13.61 14.37
C PRO A 230 -18.19 -14.29 15.43
N THR A 231 -19.40 -13.79 15.64
CA THR A 231 -20.39 -14.43 16.55
C THR A 231 -20.78 -15.83 16.07
N ALA A 232 -20.95 -15.99 14.76
CA ALA A 232 -21.17 -17.30 14.14
C ALA A 232 -19.84 -17.84 13.60
N PRO A 233 -19.36 -19.00 14.08
CA PRO A 233 -18.05 -19.55 13.72
C PRO A 233 -17.95 -19.81 12.22
N TYR A 234 -16.72 -19.90 11.73
CA TYR A 234 -16.50 -20.27 10.34
C TYR A 234 -16.47 -21.79 10.19
N SER A 235 -16.91 -22.27 9.03
CA SER A 235 -16.72 -23.66 8.59
C SER A 235 -15.97 -23.61 7.27
N LEU A 236 -14.66 -23.37 7.37
CA LEU A 236 -13.78 -23.15 6.22
C LEU A 236 -13.32 -24.47 5.62
N ASP A 237 -13.38 -24.51 4.30
CA ASP A 237 -12.89 -25.61 3.49
C ASP A 237 -12.38 -25.04 2.18
N PHE A 238 -11.06 -24.79 2.14
CA PHE A 238 -10.39 -24.17 1.00
C PHE A 238 -10.45 -25.03 -0.27
N PRO A 239 -10.17 -26.34 -0.22
CA PRO A 239 -10.33 -27.23 -1.37
C PRO A 239 -11.73 -27.22 -1.98
N ASN A 240 -12.79 -27.22 -1.15
CA ASN A 240 -14.17 -27.26 -1.63
C ASN A 240 -14.81 -25.88 -1.86
N GLY A 241 -14.02 -24.80 -1.84
CA GLY A 241 -14.53 -23.45 -2.13
C GLY A 241 -15.28 -22.75 -1.00
N LYS A 242 -15.33 -23.33 0.21
CA LYS A 242 -16.01 -22.74 1.38
C LYS A 242 -15.13 -21.71 2.09
N TYR A 243 -14.70 -20.69 1.38
CA TYR A 243 -13.93 -19.56 1.91
C TYR A 243 -14.51 -18.19 1.49
N VAL A 244 -15.66 -18.19 0.82
CA VAL A 244 -16.32 -16.98 0.30
C VAL A 244 -16.66 -16.00 1.42
N ARG A 245 -17.18 -16.50 2.55
CA ARG A 245 -17.58 -15.66 3.70
C ARG A 245 -16.39 -14.92 4.29
N ILE A 246 -15.32 -15.63 4.64
CA ILE A 246 -14.14 -14.99 5.25
C ILE A 246 -13.44 -14.02 4.29
N TYR A 247 -13.50 -14.28 2.98
CA TYR A 247 -13.02 -13.35 1.97
C TYR A 247 -13.90 -12.09 1.88
N HIS A 248 -15.22 -12.23 1.92
CA HIS A 248 -16.14 -11.08 1.95
C HIS A 248 -15.90 -10.24 3.21
N ASP A 249 -15.83 -10.87 4.38
CA ASP A 249 -15.61 -10.22 5.66
C ASP A 249 -14.26 -9.47 5.69
N MET A 250 -13.23 -10.02 5.05
CA MET A 250 -11.96 -9.32 4.83
C MET A 250 -12.16 -8.03 4.00
N GLN A 251 -12.85 -8.10 2.87
CA GLN A 251 -13.06 -6.94 2.00
C GLN A 251 -13.91 -5.87 2.68
N GLU A 252 -14.87 -6.27 3.51
CA GLU A 252 -15.68 -5.39 4.34
C GLU A 252 -14.82 -4.69 5.41
N ALA A 253 -14.00 -5.44 6.13
CA ALA A 253 -13.14 -4.90 7.20
C ALA A 253 -12.01 -3.98 6.69
N ILE A 254 -11.64 -4.08 5.41
CA ILE A 254 -10.69 -3.17 4.76
C ILE A 254 -11.42 -1.97 4.10
N GLY A 255 -12.73 -2.05 3.90
CA GLY A 255 -13.55 -0.98 3.32
C GLY A 255 -13.68 -1.00 1.80
N TYR A 256 -13.39 -2.14 1.16
CA TYR A 256 -13.61 -2.33 -0.29
C TYR A 256 -14.93 -3.01 -0.62
N ALA A 257 -15.62 -3.60 0.36
CA ALA A 257 -16.95 -4.17 0.12
C ALA A 257 -17.92 -3.07 -0.33
N GLY A 258 -18.60 -3.29 -1.46
CA GLY A 258 -19.58 -2.35 -2.01
C GLY A 258 -19.01 -1.10 -2.68
N THR A 259 -17.68 -0.95 -2.78
CA THR A 259 -17.05 0.16 -3.51
C THR A 259 -16.63 -0.25 -4.93
N LEU A 260 -16.38 0.74 -5.79
CA LEU A 260 -15.82 0.51 -7.14
C LEU A 260 -14.29 0.34 -7.12
N GLU A 261 -13.69 0.40 -5.93
CA GLU A 261 -12.25 0.28 -5.74
C GLU A 261 -11.86 -1.16 -5.37
N SER A 262 -10.62 -1.55 -5.66
CA SER A 262 -10.15 -2.91 -5.39
C SER A 262 -8.73 -2.90 -4.85
N ASN A 263 -8.48 -3.75 -3.85
CA ASN A 263 -7.13 -4.05 -3.35
C ASN A 263 -6.33 -5.01 -4.26
N GLY A 264 -6.89 -5.48 -5.39
CA GLY A 264 -6.21 -6.38 -6.32
C GLY A 264 -6.08 -7.84 -5.84
N ILE A 265 -6.67 -8.18 -4.69
CA ILE A 265 -6.74 -9.54 -4.15
C ILE A 265 -8.07 -10.16 -4.60
N SER A 266 -8.03 -10.96 -5.65
CA SER A 266 -9.19 -11.76 -6.07
C SER A 266 -9.37 -12.99 -5.18
N MET A 267 -10.58 -13.55 -5.14
CA MET A 267 -10.86 -14.81 -4.43
C MET A 267 -9.87 -15.93 -4.78
N LYS A 268 -9.49 -16.05 -6.06
CA LYS A 268 -8.50 -17.04 -6.51
C LYS A 268 -7.10 -16.77 -5.95
N ARG A 269 -6.72 -15.49 -5.81
CA ARG A 269 -5.44 -15.11 -5.20
C ARG A 269 -5.45 -15.30 -3.68
N PHE A 270 -6.61 -15.14 -3.06
CA PHE A 270 -6.81 -15.40 -1.63
C PHE A 270 -6.63 -16.89 -1.30
N SER A 271 -7.25 -17.80 -2.07
CA SER A 271 -7.13 -19.25 -1.81
C SER A 271 -5.77 -19.82 -2.25
N ASN A 272 -5.35 -19.58 -3.50
CA ASN A 272 -4.22 -20.28 -4.12
C ASN A 272 -3.06 -19.36 -4.52
N GLY A 273 -3.19 -18.05 -4.30
CA GLY A 273 -2.22 -17.06 -4.76
C GLY A 273 -1.22 -16.59 -3.71
N GLY A 274 -1.27 -17.09 -2.47
CA GLY A 274 -0.36 -16.66 -1.41
C GLY A 274 -0.71 -15.31 -0.78
N PHE A 275 -1.98 -14.88 -0.89
CA PHE A 275 -2.48 -13.62 -0.33
C PHE A 275 -3.63 -13.84 0.67
N CYS A 276 -3.56 -14.91 1.47
CA CYS A 276 -4.57 -15.22 2.48
C CYS A 276 -4.35 -14.38 3.76
N LEU A 277 -4.91 -13.17 3.79
CA LEU A 277 -4.92 -12.29 4.97
C LEU A 277 -6.31 -12.30 5.61
N LEU A 278 -6.39 -12.61 6.89
CA LEU A 278 -7.64 -12.67 7.63
C LEU A 278 -7.79 -11.37 8.41
N VAL A 279 -8.88 -10.64 8.18
CA VAL A 279 -9.08 -9.32 8.80
C VAL A 279 -10.36 -9.34 9.63
N PHE A 280 -10.23 -8.90 10.88
CA PHE A 280 -11.34 -8.81 11.82
C PHE A 280 -11.47 -7.36 12.27
N ASN A 281 -12.64 -6.78 12.04
CA ASN A 281 -13.00 -5.50 12.62
C ASN A 281 -13.63 -5.73 14.00
N LEU A 282 -13.02 -5.14 15.03
CA LEU A 282 -13.43 -5.23 16.44
C LEU A 282 -14.07 -3.92 16.94
N THR A 283 -14.25 -2.93 16.06
CA THR A 283 -14.94 -1.68 16.39
C THR A 283 -16.42 -1.91 16.65
N ASN A 284 -17.02 -1.13 17.57
CA ASN A 284 -18.45 -1.25 17.88
C ASN A 284 -19.35 -0.79 16.73
N SER A 285 -18.88 0.17 15.95
CA SER A 285 -19.62 0.76 14.83
C SER A 285 -19.56 -0.07 13.56
N GLN A 286 -18.59 -1.01 13.45
CA GLN A 286 -18.24 -1.76 12.22
C GLN A 286 -17.88 -0.89 10.99
N GLU A 287 -18.09 0.42 11.06
CA GLU A 287 -17.76 1.41 10.03
C GLU A 287 -16.46 2.13 10.37
N ASP A 288 -15.29 1.56 10.03
CA ASP A 288 -13.97 2.12 10.39
C ASP A 288 -13.28 2.91 9.24
N ASN A 289 -14.03 3.22 8.18
CA ASN A 289 -13.44 3.79 6.95
C ASN A 289 -13.29 5.32 6.98
N GLY A 290 -13.72 5.98 8.07
CA GLY A 290 -13.57 7.42 8.25
C GLY A 290 -12.26 7.78 8.98
N PRO A 291 -11.44 8.73 8.46
CA PRO A 291 -10.24 9.21 9.14
C PRO A 291 -10.53 10.00 10.44
N GLU A 292 -11.79 10.36 10.67
CA GLU A 292 -12.22 11.22 11.79
C GLU A 292 -12.82 10.45 12.97
N MET A 293 -13.02 9.14 12.86
CA MET A 293 -13.68 8.37 13.92
C MET A 293 -12.67 7.75 14.87
N PHE A 294 -12.43 8.43 15.99
CA PHE A 294 -11.67 7.91 17.13
C PHE A 294 -12.65 7.23 18.10
N ASP A 295 -12.56 5.91 18.24
CA ASP A 295 -13.40 5.17 19.19
C ASP A 295 -12.73 5.18 20.57
N LEU A 296 -13.51 4.90 21.61
CA LEU A 296 -12.98 4.82 22.97
C LEU A 296 -11.95 3.70 23.07
N ILE A 297 -10.78 4.01 23.62
CA ILE A 297 -9.75 3.02 23.93
C ILE A 297 -10.33 2.04 24.94
N LYS A 298 -10.42 0.77 24.54
CA LYS A 298 -10.88 -0.32 25.40
C LYS A 298 -9.69 -1.11 25.92
N ASN A 299 -9.63 -1.20 27.25
CA ASN A 299 -8.68 -2.09 27.91
C ASN A 299 -9.24 -3.50 27.95
N GLY A 300 -8.41 -4.47 27.63
CA GLY A 300 -8.83 -5.87 27.63
C GLY A 300 -7.87 -6.78 26.89
N THR A 301 -8.08 -8.07 27.11
CA THR A 301 -7.30 -9.12 26.45
C THR A 301 -7.94 -9.46 25.10
N THR A 302 -7.08 -9.64 24.09
CA THR A 302 -7.44 -10.14 22.77
C THR A 302 -6.73 -11.48 22.58
N SER A 303 -7.50 -12.56 22.55
CA SER A 303 -7.02 -13.91 22.31
C SER A 303 -7.52 -14.45 20.97
N ILE A 304 -6.76 -15.38 20.41
CA ILE A 304 -7.08 -16.05 19.16
C ILE A 304 -7.24 -17.54 19.40
N ARG A 305 -8.24 -18.13 18.74
CA ARG A 305 -8.43 -19.57 18.62
C ARG A 305 -8.48 -19.94 17.14
N MET A 306 -7.70 -20.94 16.76
CA MET A 306 -7.66 -21.48 15.40
C MET A 306 -7.71 -23.00 15.45
N THR A 307 -8.42 -23.58 14.49
CA THR A 307 -8.40 -25.03 14.24
C THR A 307 -8.18 -25.33 12.77
N PHE A 308 -7.51 -26.43 12.47
CA PHE A 308 -7.11 -26.83 11.11
C PHE A 308 -7.77 -28.15 10.72
N ASN A 309 -8.11 -28.31 9.43
CA ASN A 309 -8.62 -29.55 8.86
C ASN A 309 -7.50 -30.58 8.69
N GLU A 310 -6.27 -30.12 8.47
CA GLU A 310 -5.07 -30.95 8.38
C GLU A 310 -4.05 -30.50 9.44
N PRO A 311 -3.19 -31.41 9.93
CA PRO A 311 -2.13 -31.04 10.85
C PRO A 311 -1.18 -30.01 10.22
N VAL A 312 -0.69 -29.09 11.04
CA VAL A 312 0.31 -28.09 10.62
C VAL A 312 1.52 -28.80 9.98
N PRO A 313 1.96 -28.37 8.78
CA PRO A 313 3.01 -29.05 8.04
C PRO A 313 4.35 -29.08 8.76
N ASN A 314 5.20 -30.04 8.38
CA ASN A 314 6.56 -30.19 8.92
C ASN A 314 7.36 -28.89 8.81
N GLY A 315 8.05 -28.53 9.89
CA GLY A 315 8.80 -27.28 10.02
C GLY A 315 8.01 -26.12 10.63
N GLY A 316 6.72 -26.30 10.90
CA GLY A 316 5.89 -25.32 11.61
C GLY A 316 5.51 -24.09 10.80
N ILE A 317 4.56 -23.32 11.33
CA ILE A 317 4.07 -22.08 10.71
C ILE A 317 4.21 -20.92 11.67
N VAL A 318 4.40 -19.73 11.12
CA VAL A 318 4.43 -18.48 11.90
C VAL A 318 3.16 -17.70 11.58
N LEU A 319 2.40 -17.40 12.63
CA LEU A 319 1.29 -16.45 12.58
C LEU A 319 1.83 -15.04 12.80
N VAL A 320 1.67 -14.17 11.82
CA VAL A 320 1.93 -12.74 11.92
C VAL A 320 0.60 -12.05 12.20
N ALA A 321 0.48 -11.49 13.39
CA ALA A 321 -0.68 -10.71 13.82
C ALA A 321 -0.34 -9.22 13.85
N MET A 322 -1.10 -8.43 13.11
CA MET A 322 -1.02 -6.98 13.10
C MET A 322 -2.30 -6.42 13.74
N GLY A 323 -2.14 -5.69 14.84
CA GLY A 323 -3.21 -4.97 15.50
C GLY A 323 -3.10 -3.49 15.19
N GLU A 324 -4.19 -2.88 14.73
CA GLU A 324 -4.33 -1.43 14.68
C GLU A 324 -4.95 -0.95 15.99
N ILE A 325 -4.20 -0.14 16.71
CA ILE A 325 -4.51 0.26 18.07
C ILE A 325 -4.58 1.79 18.12
N ASP A 326 -5.65 2.31 18.69
CA ASP A 326 -5.76 3.75 18.94
C ASP A 326 -4.84 4.14 20.09
N SER A 327 -4.01 5.16 19.87
CA SER A 327 -3.11 5.68 20.89
C SER A 327 -3.20 7.20 20.91
N LEU A 328 -2.98 7.76 22.09
CA LEU A 328 -2.95 9.20 22.29
C LEU A 328 -1.52 9.63 22.55
N LEU A 329 -1.00 10.50 21.68
CA LEU A 329 0.26 11.18 21.92
C LEU A 329 -0.03 12.49 22.62
N MET A 330 0.55 12.66 23.80
CA MET A 330 0.49 13.89 24.56
C MET A 330 1.82 14.63 24.43
N LEU A 331 1.73 15.93 24.19
CA LEU A 331 2.87 16.83 24.19
C LEU A 331 2.69 17.85 25.30
N ASP A 332 3.61 17.83 26.26
CA ASP A 332 3.59 18.72 27.42
C ASP A 332 4.22 20.09 27.13
N ARG A 333 4.21 20.97 28.13
CA ARG A 333 4.84 22.30 28.08
C ARG A 333 6.34 22.23 27.74
N ASN A 334 7.02 21.19 28.20
CA ASN A 334 8.46 20.98 27.99
C ASN A 334 8.76 20.36 26.62
N ARG A 335 7.73 20.12 25.80
CA ARG A 335 7.78 19.40 24.52
C ARG A 335 8.25 17.95 24.67
N THR A 336 8.10 17.39 25.86
CA THR A 336 8.23 15.96 26.10
C THR A 336 7.04 15.25 25.47
N ILE A 337 7.34 14.21 24.72
CA ILE A 337 6.34 13.34 24.12
C ILE A 337 6.06 12.21 25.09
N SER A 338 4.82 12.08 25.56
CA SER A 338 4.35 10.93 26.31
C SER A 338 3.23 10.23 25.53
N THR A 339 3.21 8.91 25.60
CA THR A 339 2.15 8.07 25.03
C THR A 339 1.39 7.40 26.16
N ASP A 340 0.07 7.28 26.02
CA ASP A 340 -0.86 6.79 27.07
C ASP A 340 -0.69 5.30 27.46
N ILE A 341 0.38 4.64 27.02
CA ILE A 341 0.63 3.21 27.27
C ILE A 341 2.06 3.09 27.81
N SER A 342 2.18 2.54 29.01
CA SER A 342 3.45 2.16 29.64
C SER A 342 4.27 1.28 28.71
N VAL A 343 5.55 1.64 28.57
CA VAL A 343 6.58 0.88 27.85
C VAL A 343 6.70 -0.55 28.35
#